data_AF-A0A291DHH2-F1
#
_entry.id   AF-A0A291DHH2-F1
#
_cell.length_a   1.000
_cell.length_b   1.000
_cell.length_c   1.000
_cell.angle_alpha   90.00
_cell.angle_beta   90.00
_cell.angle_gamma   90.00
#
_symmetry.space_group_name_H-M   'P 1'
#
loop_
_entity.id
_entity.type
_entity.pdbx_description
1 polymer ?
#
loop_
_entity_poly.entity_id
_entity_poly.type
_entity_poly.pdbx_seq_one_letter_code
_entity_poly.pdbx_strand_id
1 'polypeptide(L)' 'MINQIGRYISFIVNIICCIIMFIIPNALVKSIEEAGYSGDMFSAIYGAKVIVYSLILIIIMVSVSKFFDSFDKNKKN' A
#
# COMPACT_ATOMS: atom_id res chain seq x y z
N MET A 1 5.78 -15.36 22.46
CA MET A 1 4.54 -14.56 22.31
C MET A 1 4.77 -13.12 21.87
N ILE A 2 5.57 -12.31 22.60
CA ILE A 2 5.81 -10.88 22.27
C ILE A 2 6.34 -10.66 20.84
N ASN A 3 7.21 -11.54 20.34
CA ASN A 3 7.79 -11.43 19.00
C ASN A 3 6.79 -11.69 17.85
N GLN A 4 5.68 -12.39 18.10
CA GLN A 4 4.62 -12.55 17.11
C GLN A 4 3.70 -11.32 17.06
N ILE A 5 3.36 -10.74 18.21
CA ILE A 5 2.53 -9.54 18.31
C ILE A 5 3.16 -8.37 17.54
N GLY A 6 4.48 -8.18 17.64
CA GLY A 6 5.19 -7.14 16.89
C GLY A 6 5.08 -7.28 15.37
N ARG A 7 5.02 -8.52 14.85
CA ARG A 7 4.87 -8.77 13.40
C ARG A 7 3.46 -8.50 12.90
N TYR A 8 2.43 -8.85 13.68
CA TYR A 8 1.05 -8.50 13.35
C TYR A 8 0.82 -6.99 13.36
N ILE A 9 1.38 -6.28 14.34
CA ILE A 9 1.31 -4.80 14.38
C ILE A 9 1.99 -4.21 13.15
N SER A 10 3.19 -4.68 12.78
CA SER A 10 3.90 -4.21 11.59
C SER A 10 3.11 -4.48 10.30
N PHE A 11 2.45 -5.63 10.20
CA PHE A 11 1.58 -5.95 9.06
C PHE A 11 0.35 -5.04 8.98
N ILE A 12 -0.33 -4.80 10.11
CA ILE A 12 -1.49 -3.90 10.19
C ILE A 12 -1.08 -2.47 9.81
N VAL A 13 0.05 -1.97 10.32
CA VAL A 13 0.58 -0.64 9.95
C VAL A 13 0.87 -0.55 8.46
N ASN A 14 1.47 -1.58 7.86
CA ASN A 14 1.69 -1.63 6.42
C ASN A 14 0.37 -1.55 5.63
N ILE A 15 -0.65 -2.30 6.03
CA ILE A 15 -1.97 -2.24 5.42
C ILE A 15 -2.57 -0.83 5.52
N ILE A 16 -2.49 -0.20 6.69
CA ILE A 16 -2.99 1.16 6.90
C ILE A 16 -2.25 2.15 5.99
N CYS A 17 -0.92 2.07 5.91
CA CYS A 17 -0.13 2.92 5.00
C CYS A 17 -0.53 2.72 3.54
N CYS A 18 -0.79 1.48 3.11
CA CYS A 18 -1.26 1.17 1.77
C CYS A 18 -2.64 1.79 1.48
N ILE A 19 -3.57 1.73 2.44
CA ILE A 19 -4.89 2.35 2.31
C ILE A 19 -4.79 3.86 2.22
N ILE A 20 -3.93 4.49 3.04
CA ILE A 20 -3.73 5.94 3.00
C ILE A 20 -3.14 6.37 1.65
N MET A 21 -2.12 5.67 1.15
CA MET A 21 -1.56 5.91 -0.17
C MET A 21 -2.55 5.61 -1.31
N PHE A 22 -3.60 4.83 -1.07
CA PHE A 22 -4.70 4.64 -2.01
C PHE A 22 -5.67 5.83 -2.03
N ILE A 23 -6.06 6.32 -0.86
CA ILE A 23 -7.07 7.36 -0.69
C ILE A 23 -6.55 8.73 -1.12
N ILE A 24 -5.33 9.11 -0.73
CA ILE A 24 -4.80 10.46 -0.95
C ILE A 24 -4.73 10.84 -2.44
N PRO A 25 -4.17 10.01 -3.35
CA PRO A 25 -4.15 10.34 -4.77
C PRO A 25 -5.55 10.41 -5.38
N ASN A 26 -6.49 9.59 -4.89
CA ASN A 26 -7.88 9.62 -5.36
C ASN A 26 -8.60 10.90 -4.97
N ALA A 27 -8.43 11.33 -3.71
CA ALA A 27 -8.95 12.62 -3.24
C ALA A 27 -8.32 13.79 -4.02
N LEU A 28 -7.01 13.74 -4.28
CA LEU A 28 -6.31 14.79 -5.03
C LEU A 28 -6.83 14.96 -6.45
N VAL A 29 -7.07 13.85 -7.17
CA VAL A 29 -7.68 13.90 -8.52
C VAL A 29 -9.06 14.56 -8.47
N LYS A 30 -9.89 14.16 -7.51
CA LYS A 30 -11.24 14.70 -7.37
C LYS A 30 -11.23 16.20 -7.08
N SER A 31 -10.33 16.68 -6.21
CA SER A 31 -10.19 18.11 -5.93
C SER A 31 -9.68 18.91 -7.13
N ILE A 32 -8.82 18.32 -7.96
CA ILE A 32 -8.29 18.95 -9.18
C ILE A 32 -9.35 18.99 -10.28
N GLU A 33 -10.19 17.95 -10.36
CA GLU A 33 -11.39 17.91 -11.20
C GLU A 33 -12.38 19.00 -10.84
N GLU A 34 -12.73 19.09 -9.56
CA GLU A 34 -13.66 20.11 -9.04
C GLU A 34 -13.12 21.54 -9.21
N ALA A 35 -11.80 21.71 -9.27
CA ALA A 35 -11.15 23.01 -9.51
C ALA A 35 -10.98 23.36 -11.00
N GLY A 36 -11.39 22.49 -11.93
CA GLY A 36 -11.42 22.79 -13.37
C GLY A 36 -10.06 22.71 -14.09
N TYR A 37 -9.10 21.97 -13.55
CA TYR A 37 -7.79 21.78 -14.20
C TYR A 37 -7.88 20.85 -15.43
N SER A 38 -6.98 21.04 -16.41
CA SER A 38 -7.01 20.39 -17.73
C SER A 38 -6.61 18.90 -17.72
N GLY A 39 -6.95 18.18 -18.80
CA GLY A 39 -6.72 16.74 -18.96
C GLY A 39 -5.26 16.27 -18.85
N ASP A 40 -4.27 17.12 -19.14
CA ASP A 40 -2.85 16.76 -19.01
C ASP A 40 -2.44 16.58 -17.53
N MET A 41 -3.00 17.38 -16.63
CA MET A 41 -2.81 17.20 -15.18
C MET A 41 -3.44 15.89 -14.70
N PHE A 42 -4.64 15.55 -15.19
CA PHE A 42 -5.26 14.26 -14.89
C PHE A 42 -4.40 13.08 -15.31
N SER A 43 -3.83 13.14 -16.52
CA SER A 43 -2.93 12.10 -17.03
C SER A 43 -1.69 11.92 -16.15
N ALA A 44 -1.07 13.03 -15.72
CA ALA A 44 0.07 12.99 -14.80
C ALA A 44 -0.28 12.38 -13.43
N ILE A 45 -1.42 12.74 -12.85
CA ILE A 45 -1.85 12.19 -11.55
C ILE A 45 -2.27 10.72 -11.69
N TYR A 46 -2.88 10.34 -12.81
CA TYR A 46 -3.21 8.94 -13.10
C TYR A 46 -1.94 8.10 -13.24
N GLY A 47 -0.92 8.60 -13.94
CA GLY A 47 0.40 7.96 -14.00
C GLY A 47 1.05 7.81 -12.62
N ALA A 48 0.99 8.86 -11.79
CA ALA A 48 1.49 8.82 -10.42
C ALA A 48 0.74 7.78 -9.57
N LYS A 49 -0.59 7.68 -9.69
CA LYS A 49 -1.41 6.65 -9.03
C LYS A 49 -0.96 5.23 -9.38
N VAL A 50 -0.76 4.95 -10.66
CA VAL A 50 -0.36 3.61 -11.12
C VAL A 50 0.98 3.19 -10.52
N ILE A 51 1.95 4.11 -10.47
CA ILE A 51 3.26 3.86 -9.87
C ILE A 51 3.13 3.59 -8.35
N VAL A 52 2.38 4.42 -7.64
CA VAL A 52 2.15 4.27 -6.20
C VAL A 52 1.45 2.95 -5.89
N TYR A 53 0.43 2.57 -6.65
CA TYR A 53 -0.31 1.31 -6.44
C TYR A 53 0.55 0.08 -6.74
N SER A 54 1.41 0.17 -7.75
CA SER A 54 2.36 -0.90 -8.07
C SER A 54 3.35 -1.12 -6.91
N LEU A 55 3.88 -0.04 -6.32
CA LEU A 55 4.78 -0.13 -5.16
C LEU A 55 4.08 -0.73 -3.93
N ILE A 56 2.84 -0.31 -3.66
CA ILE A 56 2.01 -0.87 -2.58
C ILE A 56 1.82 -2.38 -2.76
N LEU A 57 1.45 -2.82 -3.96
CA LEU A 57 1.28 -4.24 -4.27
C LEU A 57 2.56 -5.05 -4.04
N ILE A 58 3.71 -4.52 -4.45
CA ILE A 58 5.01 -5.15 -4.22
C ILE A 58 5.30 -5.27 -2.73
N ILE A 59 5.08 -4.21 -1.95
CA ILE A 59 5.30 -4.23 -0.49
C ILE A 59 4.40 -5.27 0.16
N ILE A 60 3.11 -5.33 -0.19
CA ILE A 60 2.16 -6.32 0.33
C ILE A 60 2.62 -7.73 -0.01
N MET A 61 2.96 -8.01 -1.28
CA MET A 61 3.43 -9.34 -1.70
C MET A 61 4.68 -9.77 -0.93
N VAL A 62 5.67 -8.88 -0.79
CA VAL A 62 6.91 -9.17 -0.05
C VAL A 62 6.62 -9.41 1.44
N SER A 63 5.77 -8.58 2.06
CA SER A 63 5.39 -8.74 3.47
C SER A 63 4.64 -10.05 3.70
N VAL A 64 3.69 -10.40 2.84
CA VAL A 64 2.92 -11.65 2.93
C VAL A 64 3.83 -12.86 2.72
N SER A 65 4.72 -12.83 1.72
CA SER A 65 5.70 -13.90 1.48
C SER A 65 6.59 -14.13 2.70
N LYS A 66 7.15 -13.07 3.29
CA LYS A 66 7.96 -13.17 4.52
C LYS A 66 7.17 -13.68 5.72
N PHE A 67 5.87 -13.35 5.82
CA PHE A 67 5.01 -13.84 6.87
C PHE A 67 4.81 -15.35 6.78
N PHE A 68 4.47 -15.87 5.58
CA PHE A 68 4.29 -17.30 5.36
C PHE A 68 5.59 -18.10 5.53
N ASP A 69 6.72 -17.61 5.02
CA ASP A 69 8.04 -18.23 5.22
C ASP A 69 8.37 -18.40 6.71
N SER A 70 8.05 -17.40 7.52
CA SER A 70 8.29 -17.50 8.96
C SER A 70 7.29 -18.40 9.68
N PHE A 71 6.09 -18.59 9.13
CA PHE A 71 5.11 -19.54 9.64
C PHE A 71 5.58 -20.98 9.39
N ASP A 72 6.09 -21.26 8.19
CA ASP A 72 6.59 -22.58 7.79
C ASP A 72 7.84 -23.00 8.58
N LYS A 73 8.73 -22.04 8.87
CA LYS A 73 9.90 -22.27 9.74
C LYS A 73 9.52 -22.61 11.19
N ASN A 74 8.40 -22.08 11.71
CA ASN A 74 7.93 -22.44 13.06
C ASN A 74 7.23 -23.80 13.12
N LYS A 75 6.79 -24.36 11.98
CA LYS A 75 6.10 -25.66 11.93
C LYS A 75 7.06 -26.85 11.88
N LYS A 76 8.35 -26.60 11.57
CA LYS A 76 9.40 -27.63 11.46
C LYS A 76 10.29 -27.77 12.70
N ASN A 77 10.11 -26.92 13.71
CA ASN A 77 10.74 -27.02 15.03
C ASN A 77 9.69 -27.44 16.07
#